data_AF-A0A1F7FX97-F1
#
_entry.id   AF-A0A1F7FX97-F1
#
_cell.length_a   1.000
_cell.length_b   1.000
_cell.length_c   1.000
_cell.angle_alpha   90.00
_cell.angle_beta   90.00
_cell.angle_gamma   90.00
#
_symmetry.space_group_name_H-M   'P 1'
#
loop_
_entity.id
_entity.type
_entity.pdbx_description
1 polymer ?
#
loop_
_entity_poly.entity_id
_entity_poly.type
_entity_poly.pdbx_seq_one_letter_code
_entity_poly.pdbx_strand_id
1 'polypeptide(L)'
;MESQLIVRIDKNTKQRLSRIVRMEGMTASAKVRELVNSYIEENDFSRLVGDLWDNAARKLKKKGYTARDVEDAIRKVRATK
;
A
#
# COMPACT_ATOMS: atom_id res chain seq x y z
N MET A 1 -9.27 -17.08 8.81
CA MET A 1 -10.07 -17.46 7.64
C MET A 1 -9.20 -17.31 6.41
N GLU A 2 -8.93 -18.39 5.67
CA GLU A 2 -8.22 -18.28 4.39
C GLU A 2 -9.20 -17.85 3.30
N SER A 3 -8.89 -16.76 2.59
CA SER A 3 -9.64 -16.32 1.42
C SER A 3 -9.04 -16.92 0.14
N GLN A 4 -9.89 -17.33 -0.80
CA GLN A 4 -9.46 -17.90 -2.07
C GLN A 4 -9.50 -16.85 -3.20
N LEU A 5 -8.44 -16.80 -4.00
CA LEU A 5 -8.36 -16.00 -5.23
C LEU A 5 -8.36 -16.94 -6.44
N ILE A 6 -9.35 -16.80 -7.32
CA ILE A 6 -9.44 -17.56 -8.58
C ILE A 6 -9.07 -16.63 -9.73
N VAL A 7 -7.97 -16.94 -10.44
CA VAL A 7 -7.51 -16.18 -11.61
C VAL A 7 -7.69 -17.03 -12.86
N ARG A 8 -8.43 -16.52 -13.85
CA ARG A 8 -8.57 -17.16 -15.16
C ARG A 8 -7.42 -16.71 -16.06
N ILE A 9 -6.65 -17.68 -16.55
CA ILE A 9 -5.55 -17.48 -17.49
C ILE A 9 -5.66 -18.52 -18.61
N ASP A 10 -5.09 -18.24 -19.77
CA ASP A 10 -5.05 -19.21 -20.85
C ASP A 10 -4.12 -20.39 -20.51
N LYS A 11 -4.33 -21.50 -21.23
CA LYS A 11 -3.63 -22.77 -20.99
C LYS A 11 -2.13 -22.65 -21.19
N ASN A 12 -1.67 -21.86 -22.18
CA ASN A 12 -0.25 -21.71 -22.47
C ASN A 12 0.45 -20.95 -21.34
N THR A 13 -0.14 -19.85 -20.87
CA THR A 13 0.36 -19.09 -19.72
C THR A 13 0.45 -19.96 -18.47
N LYS A 14 -0.59 -20.75 -18.17
CA LYS A 14 -0.58 -21.68 -17.02
C LYS A 14 0.57 -22.69 -17.10
N GLN A 15 0.81 -23.25 -18.27
CA GLN A 15 1.87 -24.24 -18.49
C GLN A 15 3.26 -23.62 -18.35
N ARG A 16 3.48 -22.44 -18.94
CA ARG A 16 4.76 -21.71 -18.84
C ARG A 16 5.07 -21.34 -17.40
N LEU A 17 4.11 -20.74 -16.68
CA LEU A 17 4.25 -20.40 -15.27
C LEU A 17 4.63 -21.64 -14.45
N SER A 18 3.88 -22.73 -14.62
CA SER A 18 4.10 -23.98 -13.88
C SER A 18 5.48 -24.59 -14.15
N ARG A 19 6.03 -24.43 -15.36
CA ARG A 19 7.38 -24.90 -15.69
C ARG A 19 8.45 -24.05 -15.01
N ILE A 20 8.32 -22.74 -15.06
CA ILE A 20 9.28 -21.79 -14.48
C ILE A 20 9.38 -21.98 -12.97
N VAL A 21 8.25 -21.90 -12.27
CA VAL A 21 8.22 -21.98 -10.80
C VAL A 21 8.71 -23.33 -10.27
N ARG A 22 8.52 -24.42 -11.01
CA ARG A 22 9.06 -25.73 -10.64
C ARG A 22 10.58 -25.76 -10.67
N MET A 23 11.22 -25.05 -11.60
CA MET A 23 12.69 -24.94 -11.62
C MET A 23 13.20 -24.16 -10.41
N GLU A 24 12.38 -23.26 -9.86
CA GLU A 24 12.66 -22.52 -8.62
C GLU A 24 12.30 -23.33 -7.35
N GLY A 25 11.82 -24.58 -7.47
CA GLY A 25 11.35 -25.38 -6.35
C GLY A 25 10.03 -24.90 -5.73
N MET A 26 9.29 -24.02 -6.42
CA MET A 26 8.06 -23.41 -5.94
C MET A 26 6.82 -23.95 -6.65
N THR A 27 5.66 -23.76 -6.03
CA THR A 27 4.36 -23.98 -6.68
C THR A 27 3.87 -22.70 -7.36
N ALA A 28 3.04 -22.83 -8.40
CA ALA A 28 2.44 -21.67 -9.06
C ALA A 28 1.64 -20.80 -8.07
N SER A 29 0.91 -21.41 -7.14
CA SER A 29 0.16 -20.70 -6.10
C SER A 29 1.08 -19.96 -5.12
N ALA A 30 2.23 -20.53 -4.76
CA ALA A 30 3.22 -19.86 -3.92
C ALA A 30 3.79 -18.63 -4.63
N LYS A 31 4.16 -18.75 -5.91
CA LYS A 31 4.68 -17.64 -6.70
C LYS A 31 3.64 -16.53 -6.91
N VAL A 32 2.39 -16.88 -7.20
CA VAL A 32 1.30 -15.90 -7.33
C VAL A 32 1.07 -15.17 -6.00
N ARG A 33 1.11 -15.88 -4.87
CA ARG A 33 1.00 -15.26 -3.55
C ARG A 33 2.15 -14.29 -3.26
N GLU A 34 3.37 -14.69 -3.57
CA GLU A 34 4.55 -13.84 -3.46
C GLU A 34 4.38 -12.55 -4.29
N LEU A 35 4.03 -12.67 -5.58
CA LEU A 35 3.83 -11.52 -6.47
C LEU A 35 2.72 -10.58 -5.99
N VAL A 36 1.61 -11.13 -5.48
CA VAL A 36 0.52 -10.32 -4.91
C VAL A 36 0.97 -9.59 -3.66
N ASN A 37 1.71 -10.26 -2.77
CA ASN A 37 2.24 -9.63 -1.56
C ASN A 37 3.25 -8.52 -1.90
N SER A 38 4.19 -8.76 -2.80
CA SER A 38 5.15 -7.75 -3.24
C SER A 38 4.45 -6.56 -3.86
N TYR A 39 3.44 -6.78 -4.70
CA TYR A 39 2.64 -5.69 -5.26
C TYR A 39 1.95 -4.87 -4.17
N ILE A 40 1.37 -5.53 -3.15
CA ILE A 40 0.76 -4.83 -2.01
C ILE A 40 1.82 -4.05 -1.23
N GLU A 41 2.97 -4.63 -0.92
CA GLU A 41 4.03 -3.95 -0.16
C GLU A 41 4.59 -2.73 -0.90
N GLU A 42 4.80 -2.84 -2.21
CA GLU A 42 5.28 -1.74 -3.06
C GLU A 42 4.23 -0.64 -3.22
N ASN A 43 2.96 -1.01 -3.27
CA ASN A 43 1.83 -0.11 -3.53
C ASN A 43 1.00 0.19 -2.28
N ASP A 44 1.47 -0.17 -1.08
CA ASP A 44 0.81 0.25 0.16
C ASP A 44 1.12 1.72 0.38
N PHE A 45 0.40 2.54 -0.38
CA PHE A 45 0.37 3.98 -0.29
C PHE A 45 0.00 4.43 1.12
N SER A 46 -0.62 3.60 1.96
CA SER A 46 -0.91 3.96 3.35
C SER A 46 0.36 4.26 4.12
N ARG A 47 1.42 3.48 3.89
CA ARG A 47 2.73 3.72 4.48
C ARG A 47 3.41 4.95 3.88
N LEU A 48 3.41 5.07 2.56
CA LEU A 48 3.98 6.23 1.86
C LEU A 48 3.28 7.54 2.28
N VAL A 49 1.96 7.55 2.31
CA VAL A 49 1.11 8.67 2.73
C VAL A 49 1.36 8.96 4.21
N GLY A 50 1.46 7.93 5.06
CA GLY A 50 1.85 8.06 6.46
C GLY A 50 3.19 8.77 6.63
N ASP A 51 4.22 8.34 5.91
CA ASP A 51 5.57 8.94 5.97
C ASP A 51 5.58 10.39 5.47
N LEU A 52 4.78 10.70 4.44
CA LEU A 52 4.59 12.07 3.95
C LEU A 52 3.89 12.95 4.99
N TRP A 53 2.83 12.45 5.62
CA TRP A 53 2.12 13.14 6.71
C TRP A 53 3.01 13.37 7.91
N ASP A 54 3.80 12.38 8.31
CA ASP A 54 4.76 12.49 9.42
C ASP A 54 5.85 13.52 9.13
N ASN A 55 6.36 13.56 7.89
CA ASN A 55 7.30 14.59 7.47
C ASN A 55 6.69 15.99 7.53
N ALA A 56 5.44 16.16 7.09
CA ALA A 56 4.73 17.42 7.19
C ALA A 56 4.53 17.83 8.67
N ALA A 57 4.07 16.90 9.51
CA ALA A 57 3.87 17.11 10.93
C ALA A 57 5.17 17.52 11.64
N ARG A 58 6.30 16.86 11.34
CA ARG A 58 7.63 17.23 11.86
C ARG A 58 8.03 18.66 11.47
N LYS A 59 7.82 19.04 10.21
CA LYS A 59 8.13 20.41 9.73
C LYS A 59 7.24 21.46 10.41
N LEU A 60 5.96 21.16 10.62
CA LEU A 60 5.04 22.05 11.32
C LEU A 60 5.44 22.23 12.79
N LYS A 61 5.71 21.13 13.51
CA LYS A 61 6.21 21.19 14.90
C LYS A 61 7.51 21.97 15.02
N LYS A 62 8.47 21.78 14.11
CA LYS A 62 9.73 22.57 14.08
C LYS A 62 9.51 24.08 13.92
N LYS A 63 8.42 24.47 13.25
CA LYS A 63 8.03 25.89 13.10
C LYS A 63 7.20 26.41 14.27
N GLY A 64 6.98 25.61 15.32
CA GLY A 64 6.23 26.00 16.51
C GLY A 64 4.71 25.84 16.40
N TYR A 65 4.20 25.27 15.29
CA TYR A 65 2.76 25.01 15.18
C TYR A 65 2.30 23.91 16.13
N THR A 66 1.16 24.15 16.77
CA THR A 66 0.52 23.30 17.76
C THR A 66 -0.85 22.82 17.27
N ALA A 67 -1.45 21.88 17.99
CA ALA A 67 -2.82 21.44 17.71
C ALA A 67 -3.84 22.60 17.78
N ARG A 68 -3.61 23.56 18.67
CA ARG A 68 -4.47 24.74 18.83
C ARG A 68 -4.47 25.61 17.57
N ASP A 69 -3.31 25.77 16.93
CA ASP A 69 -3.20 26.52 15.67
C ASP A 69 -4.03 25.88 14.54
N VAL A 70 -4.08 24.55 14.51
CA VAL A 70 -4.90 23.79 13.56
C VAL A 70 -6.38 24.00 13.83
N GLU A 71 -6.81 23.90 15.10
CA GLU A 71 -8.21 24.15 15.49
C GLU A 71 -8.64 25.59 15.16
N ASP A 72 -7.79 26.57 15.44
CA ASP A 72 -8.05 27.97 15.15
C ASP A 72 -8.13 28.23 13.64
N ALA A 73 -7.29 27.57 12.83
CA ALA A 73 -7.36 27.64 11.37
C ALA A 73 -8.67 27.03 10.83
N ILE A 74 -9.08 25.85 11.34
CA ILE A 74 -10.35 25.21 10.98
C ILE A 74 -11.53 26.12 11.33
N ARG A 75 -11.51 26.72 12.54
CA ARG A 75 -12.55 27.63 12.99
C ARG A 75 -12.66 28.85 12.07
N LYS A 76 -11.54 29.46 11.69
CA LYS A 76 -11.50 30.61 10.76
C LYS A 76 -12.12 30.27 9.41
N VAL A 77 -11.71 29.16 8.78
CA VAL A 77 -12.25 28.75 7.48
C VAL A 77 -13.76 28.49 7.55
N ARG A 78 -14.23 27.82 8.60
CA ARG A 78 -15.66 27.52 8.79
C ARG A 78 -16.49 28.77 9.09
N ALA A 79 -15.93 29.77 9.77
CA ALA A 79 -16.59 31.03 10.06
C ALA A 79 -16.65 31.99 8.85
N THR A 80 -15.94 31.68 7.76
CA THR A 80 -15.97 32.45 6.51
C THR A 80 -17.07 31.94 5.55
N LYS A 81 -17.89 30.99 6.00
CA LYS A 81 -18.99 30.38 5.25
C LYS A 81 -20.32 30.79 5.86
#